data_AF-A0A4Z1CZI2-F1
#
_entry.id   AF-A0A4Z1CZI2-F1
#
_cell.length_a   1.000
_cell.length_b   1.000
_cell.length_c   1.000
_cell.angle_alpha   90.00
_cell.angle_beta   90.00
_cell.angle_gamma   90.00
#
_symmetry.space_group_name_H-M   'P 1'
#
loop_
_entity.id
_entity.type
_entity.pdbx_description
1 polymer ?
#
loop_
_entity_poly.entity_id
_entity_poly.type
_entity_poly.pdbx_seq_one_letter_code
_entity_poly.pdbx_strand_id
1 'polypeptide(L)'
;MSALPRRGIASLAVSAVSLLCGLAADPADAAPALTPGSIPTHAYSAAPARTVHTVPARTAPALASAPTRATSGNPTSANPTRATSLAPARPSSAGPTRTTPLAPAHALPTVPVRTALTPTSSAAPGHATPTRAIPATLANAHRVTTPALPPPPLPEDRTGDHLTLVVHGAGPGRDGVRQLFCHPEAGDHPDPVAACRVLDENTRWGRDAFAPVPPDSLCTMIDGGPATAHVTGYWAGRPVDATFSRGNGCEIARWDRLVPFLPEAGAEKSP
;
A
#
# COMPACT_ATOMS: atom_id res chain seq x y z
N MET A 1 78.87 49.52 -17.74
CA MET A 1 78.71 50.69 -16.85
C MET A 1 77.20 50.81 -16.63
N SER A 2 76.55 50.56 -15.49
CA SER A 2 76.96 50.37 -14.10
C SER A 2 75.88 49.51 -13.40
N ALA A 3 76.29 48.82 -12.34
CA ALA A 3 75.46 47.98 -11.49
C ALA A 3 74.46 48.78 -10.63
N LEU A 4 73.34 48.15 -10.27
CA LEU A 4 72.49 48.55 -9.13
C LEU A 4 72.31 47.33 -8.18
N PRO A 5 72.16 47.56 -6.86
CA PRO A 5 72.67 46.64 -5.84
C PRO A 5 71.64 45.71 -5.19
N ARG A 6 72.21 44.61 -4.69
CA ARG A 6 71.73 43.63 -3.69
C ARG A 6 71.28 44.27 -2.37
N ARG A 7 70.23 43.72 -1.75
CA ARG A 7 70.09 43.21 -0.35
C ARG A 7 68.83 42.31 -0.35
N GLY A 8 68.69 41.13 0.27
CA GLY A 8 69.47 40.43 1.28
C GLY A 8 68.54 39.53 2.13
N ILE A 9 68.23 38.32 1.63
CA ILE A 9 68.22 37.00 2.30
C ILE A 9 68.12 36.92 3.85
N ALA A 10 67.09 36.23 4.35
CA ALA A 10 67.06 35.32 5.52
C ALA A 10 65.67 34.64 5.55
N SER A 11 65.47 33.40 5.07
CA SER A 11 65.76 32.10 5.70
C SER A 11 65.58 32.07 7.22
N LEU A 12 64.40 31.60 7.66
CA LEU A 12 64.25 30.81 8.87
C LEU A 12 63.26 29.67 8.58
N ALA A 13 63.84 28.49 8.31
CA ALA A 13 63.22 27.20 8.52
C ALA A 13 63.71 26.70 9.89
N VAL A 14 62.79 26.35 10.80
CA VAL A 14 63.06 25.42 11.90
C VAL A 14 61.82 24.56 12.15
N SER A 15 62.04 23.26 12.00
CA SER A 15 61.34 22.06 12.47
C SER A 15 60.42 22.24 13.70
N ALA A 16 59.18 21.73 13.67
CA ALA A 16 58.78 20.35 13.98
C ALA A 16 59.12 19.92 15.42
N VAL A 17 58.08 19.74 16.25
CA VAL A 17 57.89 18.71 17.30
C VAL A 17 56.50 18.90 17.93
N SER A 18 55.70 17.83 17.91
CA SER A 18 54.54 17.53 18.77
C SER A 18 53.27 18.39 18.70
N LEU A 19 52.30 17.96 17.89
CA LEU A 19 50.93 17.76 18.39
C LEU A 19 50.27 16.60 17.62
N LEU A 20 50.58 15.38 18.08
CA LEU A 20 49.79 14.17 17.87
C LEU A 20 48.73 14.13 18.99
N CYS A 21 47.44 14.27 18.64
CA CYS A 21 46.32 13.55 19.27
C CYS A 21 45.00 14.00 18.63
N GLY A 22 44.23 13.06 18.07
CA GLY A 22 42.83 13.33 17.66
C GLY A 22 42.33 12.61 16.40
N LEU A 23 42.74 11.35 16.17
CA LEU A 23 42.01 10.42 15.28
C LEU A 23 40.91 9.72 16.08
N ALA A 24 39.67 9.81 15.61
CA ALA A 24 38.61 8.80 15.75
C ALA A 24 37.56 9.18 14.68
N ALA A 25 37.29 8.46 13.59
CA ALA A 25 37.08 7.03 13.39
C ALA A 25 36.02 6.48 14.36
N ASP A 26 34.74 6.71 14.04
CA ASP A 26 33.62 5.99 14.64
C ASP A 26 33.57 4.56 14.06
N PRO A 27 33.83 3.52 14.87
CA PRO A 27 33.66 2.14 14.45
C PRO A 27 32.20 1.70 14.56
N ALA A 28 31.84 0.82 13.63
CA ALA A 28 30.73 -0.11 13.77
C ALA A 28 30.91 -1.02 15.01
N ASP A 29 29.82 -1.69 15.37
CA ASP A 29 29.79 -2.96 16.11
C ASP A 29 30.20 -2.92 17.60
N ALA A 30 29.19 -2.79 18.47
CA ALA A 30 29.20 -3.39 19.79
C ALA A 30 27.78 -3.84 20.16
N ALA A 31 27.47 -5.08 19.80
CA ALA A 31 26.36 -5.82 20.40
C ALA A 31 26.55 -5.90 21.93
N PRO A 32 25.51 -5.71 22.75
CA PRO A 32 25.62 -5.99 24.18
C PRO A 32 25.67 -7.51 24.38
N ALA A 33 26.77 -7.98 24.97
CA ALA A 33 26.86 -9.31 25.53
C ALA A 33 25.79 -9.47 26.62
N LEU A 34 24.83 -10.37 26.39
CA LEU A 34 23.88 -10.82 27.39
C LEU A 34 24.63 -11.62 28.46
N THR A 35 24.80 -11.02 29.64
CA THR A 35 25.13 -11.75 30.86
C THR A 35 23.94 -12.65 31.25
N PRO A 36 24.11 -13.97 31.42
CA PRO A 36 23.07 -14.80 32.01
C PRO A 36 23.12 -14.65 33.54
N GLY A 37 22.04 -14.14 34.12
CA GLY A 37 21.82 -14.23 35.56
C GLY A 37 21.72 -12.88 36.25
N SER A 38 20.52 -12.29 36.18
CA SER A 38 19.82 -11.65 37.31
C SER A 38 18.53 -11.07 36.76
N ILE A 39 17.40 -11.75 37.01
CA ILE A 39 16.07 -11.19 36.79
C ILE A 39 15.80 -10.28 38.00
N PRO A 40 15.79 -8.95 37.90
CA PRO A 40 15.15 -8.14 38.92
C PRO A 40 13.65 -8.39 38.82
N THR A 41 13.08 -8.98 39.87
CA THR A 41 11.65 -8.99 40.14
C THR A 41 11.19 -7.54 40.30
N HIS A 42 10.88 -6.88 39.18
CA HIS A 42 10.10 -5.66 39.22
C HIS A 42 8.72 -6.03 39.71
N ALA A 43 8.44 -5.64 40.95
CA ALA A 43 7.12 -5.62 41.53
C ALA A 43 6.16 -4.97 40.53
N TYR A 44 5.20 -5.77 40.07
CA TYR A 44 4.06 -5.33 39.30
C TYR A 44 3.30 -4.30 40.14
N SER A 45 3.62 -3.02 39.96
CA SER A 45 2.79 -1.93 40.50
C SER A 45 1.43 -2.03 39.81
N ALA A 46 0.45 -2.50 40.56
CA ALA A 46 -0.95 -2.52 40.16
C ALA A 46 -1.36 -1.11 39.70
N ALA A 47 -1.73 -0.97 38.44
CA ALA A 47 -2.41 0.22 37.94
C ALA A 47 -3.73 0.39 38.71
N PRO A 48 -4.09 1.62 39.14
CA PRO A 48 -5.35 1.84 39.83
C PRO A 48 -6.51 1.56 38.86
N ALA A 49 -7.49 0.78 39.35
CA ALA A 49 -8.73 0.50 38.65
C ALA A 49 -9.38 1.81 38.21
N ARG A 50 -9.55 2.00 36.89
CA ARG A 50 -10.39 3.08 36.36
C ARG A 50 -11.82 2.82 36.83
N THR A 51 -12.30 3.67 37.73
CA THR A 51 -13.72 3.76 38.08
C THR A 51 -14.52 4.07 36.82
N VAL A 52 -15.24 3.07 36.32
CA VAL A 52 -16.23 3.28 35.27
C VAL A 52 -17.43 3.94 35.92
N HIS A 53 -17.64 5.24 35.65
CA HIS A 53 -18.90 5.89 35.98
C HIS A 53 -20.01 5.28 35.12
N THR A 54 -20.89 4.52 35.78
CA THR A 54 -22.16 4.08 35.21
C THR A 54 -23.06 5.30 34.97
N VAL A 55 -23.35 5.57 33.70
CA VAL A 55 -24.39 6.53 33.30
C VAL A 55 -25.75 5.95 33.71
N PRO A 56 -26.57 6.64 34.53
CA PRO A 56 -27.89 6.14 34.89
C PRO A 56 -28.81 6.14 33.65
N ALA A 57 -29.43 4.99 33.40
CA ALA A 57 -30.43 4.83 32.36
C ALA A 57 -31.61 5.78 32.64
N ARG A 58 -31.96 6.60 31.65
CA ARG A 58 -33.12 7.49 31.68
C ARG A 58 -34.38 6.64 31.82
N THR A 59 -35.06 6.79 32.95
CA THR A 59 -36.36 6.17 33.25
C THR A 59 -37.41 6.73 32.29
N ALA A 60 -37.99 5.88 31.44
CA ALA A 60 -39.19 6.20 30.68
C ALA A 60 -40.43 6.07 31.60
N PRO A 61 -41.44 6.94 31.50
CA PRO A 61 -42.64 6.83 32.31
C PRO A 61 -43.49 5.63 31.84
N ALA A 62 -43.91 4.81 32.81
CA ALA A 62 -44.84 3.72 32.64
C ALA A 62 -46.25 4.26 32.33
N LEU A 63 -46.81 3.88 31.18
CA LEU A 63 -48.24 3.94 30.94
C LEU A 63 -48.87 2.60 31.36
N ALA A 64 -49.95 2.70 32.12
CA ALA A 64 -50.61 1.62 32.82
C ALA A 64 -51.44 0.70 31.90
N SER A 65 -51.27 -0.60 32.14
CA SER A 65 -52.25 -1.70 32.26
C SER A 65 -53.28 -2.00 31.16
N ALA A 66 -53.23 -3.26 30.67
CA ALA A 66 -54.39 -4.15 30.60
C ALA A 66 -53.95 -5.63 30.80
N PRO A 67 -54.74 -6.49 31.49
CA PRO A 67 -54.31 -7.82 31.91
C PRO A 67 -54.82 -8.94 31.00
N THR A 68 -53.98 -9.93 30.69
CA THR A 68 -54.42 -11.21 30.13
C THR A 68 -53.81 -12.40 30.88
N ARG A 69 -54.67 -13.00 31.69
CA ARG A 69 -54.83 -14.42 32.05
C ARG A 69 -53.57 -15.30 32.11
N ALA A 70 -53.23 -15.67 33.34
CA ALA A 70 -52.30 -16.74 33.70
C ALA A 70 -52.80 -18.12 33.22
N THR A 71 -51.88 -18.93 32.69
CA THR A 71 -51.97 -20.38 32.69
C THR A 71 -50.78 -20.94 33.47
N SER A 72 -51.12 -21.65 34.53
CA SER A 72 -50.26 -22.39 35.45
C SER A 72 -49.48 -23.50 34.74
N GLY A 73 -48.19 -23.64 35.06
CA GLY A 73 -47.33 -24.71 34.58
C GLY A 73 -46.02 -24.76 35.38
N ASN A 74 -46.04 -25.51 36.48
CA ASN A 74 -44.95 -25.75 37.42
C ASN A 74 -43.80 -26.57 36.78
N PRO A 75 -42.50 -26.24 36.98
CA PRO A 75 -41.40 -27.11 36.58
C PRO A 75 -41.04 -28.08 37.72
N THR A 76 -41.45 -29.34 37.59
CA THR A 76 -40.90 -30.45 38.39
C THR A 76 -39.58 -30.94 37.81
N SER A 77 -38.58 -30.88 38.68
CA SER A 77 -37.29 -31.55 38.61
C SER A 77 -37.40 -33.03 38.20
N ALA A 78 -36.63 -33.45 37.19
CA ALA A 78 -36.30 -34.84 36.96
C ALA A 78 -34.97 -34.96 36.21
N ASN A 79 -33.94 -35.36 36.95
CA ASN A 79 -32.72 -35.95 36.43
C ASN A 79 -33.00 -37.42 36.06
N PRO A 80 -32.56 -37.90 34.89
CA PRO A 80 -32.22 -39.31 34.74
C PRO A 80 -30.77 -39.52 34.27
N THR A 81 -30.06 -40.22 35.14
CA THR A 81 -29.00 -41.20 34.89
C THR A 81 -28.88 -41.78 33.47
N ARG A 82 -27.63 -41.80 33.00
CA ARG A 82 -26.92 -42.91 32.36
C ARG A 82 -27.74 -43.78 31.39
N ALA A 83 -27.60 -43.52 30.10
CA ALA A 83 -27.86 -44.49 29.05
C ALA A 83 -26.62 -44.67 28.16
N THR A 84 -26.28 -45.94 28.04
CA THR A 84 -25.23 -46.60 27.27
C THR A 84 -25.35 -46.37 25.76
N SER A 85 -24.20 -46.23 25.10
CA SER A 85 -23.85 -46.68 23.73
C SER A 85 -24.87 -46.49 22.61
N LEU A 86 -24.50 -45.66 21.63
CA LEU A 86 -24.39 -46.04 20.21
C LEU A 86 -23.76 -44.89 19.43
N ALA A 87 -22.53 -45.10 18.99
CA ALA A 87 -21.83 -44.24 18.04
C ALA A 87 -22.53 -44.27 16.68
N PRO A 88 -22.76 -43.12 16.02
CA PRO A 88 -22.99 -43.10 14.58
C PRO A 88 -21.65 -43.17 13.84
N ALA A 89 -21.57 -44.14 12.92
CA ALA A 89 -20.42 -44.39 12.06
C ALA A 89 -20.04 -43.18 11.21
N ARG A 90 -18.73 -42.99 11.04
CA ARG A 90 -18.10 -42.08 10.08
C ARG A 90 -18.63 -42.29 8.66
N PRO A 91 -18.96 -41.24 7.90
CA PRO A 91 -18.85 -41.30 6.45
C PRO A 91 -17.37 -41.14 6.06
N SER A 92 -16.79 -42.21 5.54
CA SER A 92 -15.51 -42.20 4.81
C SER A 92 -15.67 -41.35 3.55
N SER A 93 -15.17 -40.11 3.57
CA SER A 93 -15.02 -39.30 2.36
C SER A 93 -13.74 -39.73 1.67
N ALA A 94 -13.90 -40.43 0.54
CA ALA A 94 -12.84 -40.79 -0.38
C ALA A 94 -12.07 -39.52 -0.81
N GLY A 95 -10.76 -39.51 -0.59
CA GLY A 95 -9.88 -38.45 -1.08
C GLY A 95 -9.78 -38.51 -2.62
N PRO A 96 -9.91 -37.39 -3.34
CA PRO A 96 -9.57 -37.37 -4.74
C PRO A 96 -8.07 -37.54 -4.92
N THR A 97 -7.72 -38.51 -5.76
CA THR A 97 -6.38 -38.86 -6.20
C THR A 97 -5.64 -37.63 -6.74
N ARG A 98 -4.44 -37.42 -6.19
CA ARG A 98 -3.46 -36.44 -6.68
C ARG A 98 -3.03 -36.85 -8.09
N THR A 99 -3.68 -36.28 -9.09
CA THR A 99 -3.26 -36.38 -10.49
C THR A 99 -2.23 -35.29 -10.70
N THR A 100 -0.94 -35.63 -10.64
CA THR A 100 0.16 -34.75 -11.06
C THR A 100 0.05 -34.50 -12.57
N PRO A 101 -0.14 -33.25 -13.03
CA PRO A 101 0.01 -32.94 -14.45
C PRO A 101 1.49 -33.01 -14.81
N LEU A 102 1.78 -33.76 -15.86
CA LEU A 102 3.07 -33.83 -16.53
C LEU A 102 3.43 -32.43 -17.05
N ALA A 103 4.62 -31.93 -16.70
CA ALA A 103 5.12 -30.65 -17.18
C ALA A 103 5.26 -30.65 -18.71
N PRO A 104 4.75 -29.64 -19.44
CA PRO A 104 5.12 -29.44 -20.82
C PRO A 104 6.53 -28.84 -20.87
N ALA A 105 7.44 -29.57 -21.50
CA ALA A 105 8.72 -29.05 -21.93
C ALA A 105 8.53 -28.14 -23.16
N HIS A 106 9.37 -27.10 -23.22
CA HIS A 106 9.69 -26.25 -24.38
C HIS A 106 8.75 -25.08 -24.72
N ALA A 107 9.29 -23.86 -24.59
CA ALA A 107 9.44 -22.93 -25.72
C ALA A 107 10.43 -21.82 -25.33
N LEU A 108 11.56 -21.73 -26.03
CA LEU A 108 12.48 -20.60 -25.94
C LEU A 108 11.80 -19.33 -26.48
N PRO A 109 11.97 -18.15 -25.85
CA PRO A 109 11.44 -16.91 -26.39
C PRO A 109 12.24 -16.52 -27.65
N THR A 110 11.56 -16.57 -28.79
CA THR A 110 12.09 -16.03 -30.05
C THR A 110 11.95 -14.51 -30.01
N VAL A 111 13.08 -13.82 -29.97
CA VAL A 111 13.16 -12.35 -29.98
C VAL A 111 12.72 -11.84 -31.36
N PRO A 112 11.67 -11.02 -31.49
CA PRO A 112 11.35 -10.39 -32.76
C PRO A 112 12.35 -9.27 -33.04
N VAL A 113 13.23 -9.50 -34.03
CA VAL A 113 14.08 -8.46 -34.62
C VAL A 113 13.16 -7.43 -35.28
N ARG A 114 13.09 -6.23 -34.69
CA ARG A 114 12.44 -5.05 -35.27
C ARG A 114 13.25 -4.62 -36.50
N THR A 115 12.80 -5.00 -37.68
CA THR A 115 13.27 -4.43 -38.94
C THR A 115 12.82 -2.97 -39.01
N ALA A 116 13.77 -2.05 -38.86
CA ALA A 116 13.56 -0.62 -39.09
C ALA A 116 13.32 -0.40 -40.59
N LEU A 117 12.08 -0.09 -40.97
CA LEU A 117 11.76 0.39 -42.31
C LEU A 117 11.99 1.90 -42.33
N THR A 118 13.12 2.31 -42.90
CA THR A 118 13.41 3.70 -43.24
C THR A 118 12.48 4.16 -44.38
N PRO A 119 11.74 5.27 -44.25
CA PRO A 119 10.99 5.83 -45.35
C PRO A 119 11.93 6.53 -46.34
N THR A 120 12.10 5.92 -47.52
CA THR A 120 12.80 6.54 -48.66
C THR A 120 11.88 7.59 -49.27
N SER A 121 12.19 8.86 -49.06
CA SER A 121 11.49 9.99 -49.70
C SER A 121 11.93 10.07 -51.17
N SER A 122 11.04 9.65 -52.09
CA SER A 122 11.28 9.78 -53.54
C SER A 122 10.50 10.98 -54.07
N ALA A 123 11.23 12.02 -54.46
CA ALA A 123 10.71 13.15 -55.22
C ALA A 123 10.61 12.77 -56.71
N ALA A 124 9.48 13.06 -57.35
CA ALA A 124 9.36 13.01 -58.81
C ALA A 124 8.56 14.22 -59.33
N PRO A 125 8.88 14.70 -60.56
CA PRO A 125 8.56 16.04 -61.04
C PRO A 125 7.22 16.13 -61.77
N GLY A 126 6.70 17.37 -61.81
CA GLY A 126 5.40 17.72 -62.38
C GLY A 126 5.27 17.50 -63.88
N HIS A 127 4.04 17.19 -64.29
CA HIS A 127 3.55 17.27 -65.66
C HIS A 127 2.14 17.87 -65.62
N ALA A 128 1.93 18.94 -66.39
CA ALA A 128 0.64 19.58 -66.60
C ALA A 128 -0.23 18.77 -67.58
N THR A 129 -1.55 18.84 -67.42
CA THR A 129 -2.65 18.75 -68.43
C THR A 129 -4.00 18.42 -67.73
N PRO A 130 -5.17 18.43 -68.40
CA PRO A 130 -6.10 19.57 -68.46
C PRO A 130 -7.42 19.32 -67.69
N THR A 131 -8.11 20.41 -67.38
CA THR A 131 -9.41 20.44 -66.67
C THR A 131 -10.49 19.66 -67.42
N ARG A 132 -10.93 18.53 -66.85
CA ARG A 132 -12.16 17.83 -67.22
C ARG A 132 -13.18 17.97 -66.08
N ALA A 133 -14.31 18.62 -66.37
CA ALA A 133 -15.42 18.76 -65.45
C ALA A 133 -16.03 17.38 -65.14
N ILE A 134 -16.11 17.03 -63.85
CA ILE A 134 -16.77 15.82 -63.35
C ILE A 134 -18.09 16.24 -62.70
N PRO A 135 -19.23 15.60 -63.02
CA PRO A 135 -20.51 15.90 -62.38
C PRO A 135 -20.48 15.53 -60.89
N ALA A 136 -21.04 16.40 -60.06
CA ALA A 136 -21.12 16.22 -58.61
C ALA A 136 -22.07 15.05 -58.26
N THR A 137 -21.51 13.89 -57.93
CA THR A 137 -22.22 12.84 -57.20
C THR A 137 -22.15 13.16 -55.72
N LEU A 138 -23.32 13.35 -55.09
CA LEU A 138 -23.46 13.49 -53.64
C LEU A 138 -23.04 12.17 -52.98
N ALA A 139 -21.77 12.04 -52.62
CA ALA A 139 -21.28 10.96 -51.79
C ALA A 139 -21.76 11.20 -50.35
N ASN A 140 -22.66 10.35 -49.87
CA ASN A 140 -23.06 10.29 -48.47
C ASN A 140 -21.86 9.82 -47.62
N ALA A 141 -21.02 10.76 -47.22
CA ALA A 141 -19.91 10.52 -46.31
C ALA A 141 -20.46 10.20 -44.91
N HIS A 142 -20.54 8.91 -44.60
CA HIS A 142 -20.71 8.46 -43.22
C HIS A 142 -19.48 8.90 -42.43
N ARG A 143 -19.64 9.89 -41.54
CA ARG A 143 -18.58 10.29 -40.63
C ARG A 143 -18.35 9.13 -39.65
N VAL A 144 -17.25 8.41 -39.84
CA VAL A 144 -16.71 7.53 -38.82
C VAL A 144 -16.17 8.42 -37.73
N THR A 145 -16.94 8.57 -36.64
CA THR A 145 -16.47 9.24 -35.42
C THR A 145 -15.34 8.38 -34.85
N THR A 146 -14.11 8.79 -35.08
CA THR A 146 -12.95 8.19 -34.43
C THR A 146 -13.07 8.48 -32.93
N PRO A 147 -13.01 7.48 -32.04
CA PRO A 147 -13.01 7.75 -30.60
C PRO A 147 -11.79 8.61 -30.29
N ALA A 148 -12.03 9.80 -29.74
CA ALA A 148 -10.97 10.70 -29.32
C ALA A 148 -10.21 10.04 -28.17
N LEU A 149 -8.91 9.80 -28.38
CA LEU A 149 -8.01 9.37 -27.31
C LEU A 149 -7.98 10.49 -26.26
N PRO A 150 -8.07 10.18 -24.95
CA PRO A 150 -7.98 11.21 -23.91
C PRO A 150 -6.67 12.01 -24.08
N PRO A 151 -6.71 13.35 -23.90
CA PRO A 151 -5.53 14.19 -24.04
C PRO A 151 -4.42 13.74 -23.07
N PRO A 152 -3.14 13.84 -23.46
CA PRO A 152 -2.04 13.54 -22.56
C PRO A 152 -2.06 14.53 -21.38
N PRO A 153 -1.80 14.07 -20.14
CA PRO A 153 -1.83 14.94 -18.95
C PRO A 153 -0.79 16.05 -19.06
N LEU A 154 -1.23 17.29 -18.81
CA LEU A 154 -0.40 18.49 -18.93
C LEU A 154 0.59 18.58 -17.75
N PRO A 155 1.68 19.36 -17.87
CA PRO A 155 2.66 19.53 -16.80
C PRO A 155 2.06 20.12 -15.52
N GLU A 156 1.03 20.98 -15.60
CA GLU A 156 0.33 21.52 -14.44
C GLU A 156 -0.52 20.48 -13.69
N ASP A 157 -0.94 19.39 -14.35
CA ASP A 157 -1.58 18.24 -13.68
C ASP A 157 -0.56 17.43 -12.86
N ARG A 158 0.75 17.67 -13.05
CA ARG A 158 1.86 16.97 -12.35
C ARG A 158 2.41 17.75 -11.17
N THR A 159 1.93 18.97 -10.93
CA THR A 159 2.45 19.83 -9.86
C THR A 159 1.86 19.54 -8.48
N GLY A 160 0.85 18.69 -8.38
CA GLY A 160 0.26 18.26 -7.12
C GLY A 160 0.33 16.75 -6.92
N ASP A 161 0.42 16.35 -5.65
CA ASP A 161 0.28 14.94 -5.26
C ASP A 161 -1.18 14.53 -5.44
N HIS A 162 -1.44 13.58 -6.31
CA HIS A 162 -2.78 13.11 -6.61
C HIS A 162 -2.78 11.59 -6.71
N LEU A 163 -3.67 10.96 -5.96
CA LEU A 163 -3.77 9.52 -5.87
C LEU A 163 -5.21 9.08 -6.06
N THR A 164 -5.40 8.02 -6.83
CA THR A 164 -6.66 7.28 -6.92
C THR A 164 -6.49 5.97 -6.18
N LEU A 165 -7.36 5.74 -5.21
CA LEU A 165 -7.41 4.58 -4.35
C LEU A 165 -8.63 3.73 -4.69
N VAL A 166 -8.42 2.46 -5.06
CA VAL A 166 -9.49 1.49 -5.30
C VAL A 166 -9.42 0.43 -4.21
N VAL A 167 -10.42 0.40 -3.32
CA VAL A 167 -10.47 -0.53 -2.18
C VAL A 167 -11.55 -1.60 -2.38
N HIS A 168 -11.22 -2.84 -2.03
CA HIS A 168 -12.15 -3.96 -1.99
C HIS A 168 -11.99 -4.76 -0.70
N GLY A 169 -13.09 -5.31 -0.16
CA GLY A 169 -13.05 -6.26 0.95
C GLY A 169 -12.69 -5.65 2.32
N ALA A 170 -12.74 -4.31 2.45
CA ALA A 170 -12.58 -3.60 3.71
C ALA A 170 -13.92 -3.36 4.44
N GLY A 171 -15.05 -3.67 3.78
CA GLY A 171 -16.40 -3.64 4.34
C GLY A 171 -17.25 -2.46 3.82
N PRO A 172 -18.54 -2.43 4.19
CA PRO A 172 -19.48 -1.43 3.69
C PRO A 172 -19.02 -0.01 4.06
N GLY A 173 -19.08 0.89 3.07
CA GLY A 173 -18.65 2.29 3.20
C GLY A 173 -17.14 2.52 3.12
N ARG A 174 -16.32 1.45 3.17
CA ARG A 174 -14.85 1.52 3.04
C ARG A 174 -14.36 1.08 1.66
N ASP A 175 -15.14 0.25 0.98
CA ASP A 175 -14.86 -0.17 -0.39
C ASP A 175 -15.23 0.91 -1.42
N GLY A 176 -14.58 0.85 -2.59
CA GLY A 176 -14.85 1.70 -3.74
C GLY A 176 -13.63 2.50 -4.21
N VAL A 177 -13.86 3.38 -5.17
CA VAL A 177 -12.86 4.30 -5.72
C VAL A 177 -12.92 5.62 -4.96
N ARG A 178 -11.76 6.17 -4.60
CA ARG A 178 -11.60 7.48 -3.95
C ARG A 178 -10.41 8.21 -4.57
N GLN A 179 -10.56 9.50 -4.76
CA GLN A 179 -9.52 10.43 -5.16
C GLN A 179 -9.02 11.17 -3.91
N LEU A 180 -7.70 11.36 -3.87
CA LEU A 180 -7.02 12.16 -2.88
C LEU A 180 -6.09 13.12 -3.60
N PHE A 181 -6.18 14.39 -3.27
CA PHE A 181 -5.22 15.41 -3.66
C PHE A 181 -4.54 15.90 -2.39
N CYS A 182 -3.23 16.09 -2.44
CA CYS A 182 -2.45 16.68 -1.36
C CYS A 182 -1.69 17.89 -1.90
N HIS A 183 -1.46 18.88 -1.02
CA HIS A 183 -0.79 20.13 -1.35
C HIS A 183 -1.51 20.98 -2.44
N PRO A 184 -2.78 21.40 -2.24
CA PRO A 184 -3.58 21.34 -1.00
C PRO A 184 -4.46 20.07 -0.88
N GLU A 185 -4.89 19.76 0.34
CA GLU A 185 -5.71 18.59 0.65
C GLU A 185 -7.13 18.71 0.09
N ALA A 186 -7.54 17.77 -0.75
CA ALA A 186 -8.86 17.70 -1.36
C ALA A 186 -9.21 16.28 -1.85
N GLY A 187 -10.39 16.12 -2.43
CA GLY A 187 -10.89 14.85 -2.99
C GLY A 187 -12.10 14.31 -2.23
N ASP A 188 -12.53 13.11 -2.60
CA ASP A 188 -13.65 12.38 -1.98
C ASP A 188 -13.19 11.33 -0.96
N HIS A 189 -11.89 11.30 -0.63
CA HIS A 189 -11.38 10.52 0.49
C HIS A 189 -12.10 10.88 1.80
N PRO A 190 -12.47 9.91 2.67
CA PRO A 190 -13.26 10.18 3.89
C PRO A 190 -12.60 11.19 4.86
N ASP A 191 -11.27 11.21 4.88
CA ASP A 191 -10.48 12.19 5.63
C ASP A 191 -9.24 12.55 4.80
N PRO A 192 -9.32 13.57 3.93
CA PRO A 192 -8.19 13.95 3.06
C PRO A 192 -7.00 14.46 3.87
N VAL A 193 -7.26 15.21 4.95
CA VAL A 193 -6.21 15.83 5.76
C VAL A 193 -5.39 14.78 6.49
N ALA A 194 -6.05 13.82 7.16
CA ALA A 194 -5.32 12.76 7.87
C ALA A 194 -4.61 11.80 6.90
N ALA A 195 -5.19 11.56 5.72
CA ALA A 195 -4.58 10.74 4.67
C ALA A 195 -3.30 11.37 4.11
N CYS A 196 -3.33 12.67 3.75
CA CYS A 196 -2.14 13.37 3.28
C CYS A 196 -1.05 13.38 4.36
N ARG A 197 -1.41 13.69 5.60
CA ARG A 197 -0.45 13.69 6.73
C ARG A 197 0.27 12.35 6.89
N VAL A 198 -0.46 11.22 6.88
CA VAL A 198 0.20 9.91 7.05
C VAL A 198 1.10 9.56 5.87
N LEU A 199 0.73 9.96 4.65
CA LEU A 199 1.58 9.78 3.48
C LEU A 199 2.86 10.62 3.59
N ASP A 200 2.76 11.87 4.05
CA ASP A 200 3.91 12.74 4.29
C ASP A 200 4.85 12.18 5.36
N GLU A 201 4.31 11.75 6.51
CA GLU A 201 5.08 11.15 7.60
C GLU A 201 5.84 9.88 7.18
N ASN A 202 5.27 9.14 6.23
CA ASN A 202 5.86 7.92 5.69
C ASN A 202 6.79 8.16 4.50
N THR A 203 6.78 9.37 3.94
CA THR A 203 7.65 9.75 2.84
C THR A 203 9.01 10.16 3.36
N ARG A 204 10.04 9.44 2.92
CA ARG A 204 11.44 9.73 3.26
C ARG A 204 12.26 9.83 1.99
N TRP A 205 13.14 10.82 1.94
CA TRP A 205 14.07 10.98 0.81
C TRP A 205 14.82 9.69 0.51
N GLY A 206 14.79 9.28 -0.76
CA GLY A 206 15.44 8.05 -1.23
C GLY A 206 14.73 6.74 -0.86
N ARG A 207 13.54 6.78 -0.24
CA ARG A 207 12.71 5.59 -0.01
C ARG A 207 11.34 5.78 -0.63
N ASP A 208 10.84 4.70 -1.21
CA ASP A 208 9.51 4.66 -1.79
C ASP A 208 8.49 4.22 -0.75
N ALA A 209 7.60 5.14 -0.35
CA ALA A 209 6.52 4.85 0.60
C ALA A 209 5.54 3.77 0.07
N PHE A 210 5.46 3.63 -1.25
CA PHE A 210 4.57 2.68 -1.93
C PHE A 210 5.29 1.41 -2.40
N ALA A 211 6.59 1.24 -2.12
CA ALA A 211 7.32 0.04 -2.56
C ALA A 211 6.68 -1.23 -2.00
N PRO A 212 6.62 -2.33 -2.79
CA PRO A 212 6.12 -3.61 -2.32
C PRO A 212 7.06 -4.22 -1.26
N VAL A 213 6.55 -5.21 -0.53
CA VAL A 213 7.40 -6.04 0.33
C VAL A 213 8.42 -6.78 -0.54
N PRO A 214 9.73 -6.76 -0.22
CA PRO A 214 10.72 -7.54 -0.95
C PRO A 214 10.38 -9.03 -0.95
N PRO A 215 10.55 -9.75 -2.07
CA PRO A 215 10.08 -11.14 -2.22
C PRO A 215 10.74 -12.12 -1.24
N ASP A 216 11.95 -11.83 -0.78
CA ASP A 216 12.71 -12.68 0.16
C ASP A 216 12.52 -12.28 1.64
N SER A 217 11.51 -11.45 1.94
CA SER A 217 11.21 -11.04 3.31
C SER A 217 10.68 -12.20 4.14
N LEU A 218 11.15 -12.33 5.38
CA LEU A 218 10.63 -13.30 6.34
C LEU A 218 9.32 -12.79 6.94
N CYS A 219 8.20 -13.19 6.34
CA CYS A 219 6.86 -12.75 6.74
C CYS A 219 6.11 -13.86 7.47
N THR A 220 5.31 -13.48 8.47
CA THR A 220 4.41 -14.43 9.13
C THR A 220 3.25 -14.77 8.20
N MET A 221 2.73 -16.00 8.28
CA MET A 221 1.57 -16.46 7.50
C MET A 221 0.23 -16.05 8.12
N ILE A 222 0.18 -14.88 8.77
CA ILE A 222 -1.03 -14.37 9.39
C ILE A 222 -1.88 -13.72 8.31
N ASP A 223 -3.08 -14.25 8.09
CA ASP A 223 -4.07 -13.64 7.22
C ASP A 223 -4.86 -12.57 7.99
N GLY A 224 -4.85 -11.35 7.46
CA GLY A 224 -5.57 -10.21 8.00
C GLY A 224 -6.99 -10.08 7.46
N GLY A 225 -7.37 -10.89 6.48
CA GLY A 225 -8.67 -10.86 5.81
C GLY A 225 -8.60 -10.36 4.36
N PRO A 226 -9.75 -10.22 3.69
CA PRO A 226 -9.84 -10.09 2.24
C PRO A 226 -9.52 -8.70 1.69
N ALA A 227 -9.25 -7.71 2.56
CA ALA A 227 -9.08 -6.33 2.13
C ALA A 227 -7.86 -6.16 1.22
N THR A 228 -8.09 -5.50 0.08
CA THR A 228 -7.08 -5.13 -0.90
C THR A 228 -7.27 -3.68 -1.31
N ALA A 229 -6.19 -3.03 -1.73
CA ALA A 229 -6.23 -1.70 -2.29
C ALA A 229 -5.26 -1.57 -3.46
N HIS A 230 -5.66 -0.81 -4.48
CA HIS A 230 -4.82 -0.43 -5.59
C HIS A 230 -4.70 1.10 -5.63
N VAL A 231 -3.47 1.59 -5.63
CA VAL A 231 -3.13 3.01 -5.61
C VAL A 231 -2.47 3.36 -6.93
N THR A 232 -2.99 4.38 -7.60
CA THR A 232 -2.38 4.95 -8.81
C THR A 232 -2.28 6.46 -8.72
N GLY A 233 -1.33 7.07 -9.43
CA GLY A 233 -1.24 8.53 -9.54
C GLY A 233 0.19 9.03 -9.42
N TYR A 234 0.37 10.17 -8.75
CA TYR A 234 1.68 10.78 -8.49
C TYR A 234 1.81 11.18 -7.02
N TRP A 235 2.98 10.90 -6.46
CA TRP A 235 3.35 11.25 -5.10
C TRP A 235 4.82 11.66 -5.00
N ALA A 236 5.09 12.81 -4.40
CA ALA A 236 6.44 13.38 -4.24
C ALA A 236 7.24 13.39 -5.56
N GLY A 237 6.56 13.74 -6.67
CA GLY A 237 7.15 13.81 -8.02
C GLY A 237 7.41 12.45 -8.68
N ARG A 238 6.91 11.34 -8.12
CA ARG A 238 7.06 9.99 -8.67
C ARG A 238 5.71 9.38 -9.04
N PRO A 239 5.61 8.67 -10.18
CA PRO A 239 4.40 7.91 -10.48
C PRO A 239 4.25 6.76 -9.48
N VAL A 240 3.01 6.52 -9.06
CA VAL A 240 2.61 5.45 -8.16
C VAL A 240 1.72 4.48 -8.94
N ASP A 241 2.06 3.20 -8.83
CA ASP A 241 1.21 2.06 -9.18
C ASP A 241 1.55 0.97 -8.16
N ALA A 242 0.71 0.83 -7.14
CA ALA A 242 0.99 -0.01 -5.99
C ALA A 242 -0.25 -0.77 -5.53
N THR A 243 -0.09 -2.06 -5.31
CA THR A 243 -1.14 -2.92 -4.74
C THR A 243 -0.80 -3.22 -3.28
N PHE A 244 -1.82 -3.22 -2.45
CA PHE A 244 -1.78 -3.57 -1.04
C PHE A 244 -2.74 -4.74 -0.79
N SER A 245 -2.31 -5.68 0.03
CA SER A 245 -3.12 -6.79 0.50
C SER A 245 -2.93 -6.96 2.00
N ARG A 246 -3.69 -7.85 2.61
CA ARG A 246 -3.53 -8.22 4.02
C ARG A 246 -3.31 -9.72 4.21
N GLY A 247 -2.71 -10.38 3.21
CA GLY A 247 -2.57 -11.85 3.20
C GLY A 247 -1.39 -12.44 3.98
N ASN A 248 -0.49 -11.60 4.52
CA ASN A 248 0.62 -12.01 5.38
C ASN A 248 1.06 -10.86 6.30
N GLY A 249 1.89 -11.16 7.30
CA GLY A 249 2.28 -10.17 8.32
C GLY A 249 3.04 -8.94 7.79
N CYS A 250 3.84 -9.08 6.73
CA CYS A 250 4.55 -7.93 6.16
C CYS A 250 3.59 -7.01 5.40
N GLU A 251 2.66 -7.59 4.64
CA GLU A 251 1.65 -6.83 3.90
C GLU A 251 0.67 -6.14 4.85
N ILE A 252 0.28 -6.80 5.95
CA ILE A 252 -0.51 -6.18 7.03
C ILE A 252 0.25 -4.98 7.62
N ALA A 253 1.53 -5.14 7.98
CA ALA A 253 2.31 -4.03 8.53
C ALA A 253 2.47 -2.86 7.53
N ARG A 254 2.60 -3.17 6.24
CA ARG A 254 2.67 -2.17 5.17
C ARG A 254 1.33 -1.44 5.00
N TRP A 255 0.21 -2.16 5.10
CA TRP A 255 -1.13 -1.57 5.11
C TRP A 255 -1.33 -0.63 6.31
N ASP A 256 -1.09 -1.14 7.51
CA ASP A 256 -1.38 -0.45 8.77
C ASP A 256 -0.56 0.84 8.92
N ARG A 257 0.65 0.86 8.37
CA ARG A 257 1.52 2.04 8.35
C ARG A 257 0.94 3.23 7.57
N LEU A 258 0.03 2.97 6.64
CA LEU A 258 -0.62 4.00 5.82
C LEU A 258 -2.07 4.27 6.25
N VAL A 259 -2.55 3.73 7.37
CA VAL A 259 -3.85 4.13 7.93
C VAL A 259 -3.71 5.54 8.53
N PRO A 260 -4.59 6.52 8.21
CA PRO A 260 -5.91 6.36 7.61
C PRO A 260 -6.01 6.67 6.10
N PHE A 261 -4.91 6.77 5.35
CA PHE A 261 -4.98 6.80 3.87
C PHE A 261 -5.58 5.51 3.32
N LEU A 262 -5.17 4.36 3.87
CA LEU A 262 -5.90 3.11 3.70
C LEU A 262 -6.97 2.97 4.79
N PRO A 263 -8.12 2.34 4.50
CA PRO A 263 -9.13 2.16 5.52
C PRO A 263 -8.65 1.23 6.62
N GLU A 264 -9.13 1.48 7.84
CA GLU A 264 -9.01 0.54 8.94
C GLU A 264 -9.72 -0.76 8.58
N ALA A 265 -8.95 -1.78 8.20
CA ALA A 265 -9.48 -3.10 7.93
C ALA A 265 -9.38 -3.93 9.22
N GLY A 266 -10.51 -4.05 9.93
CA GLY A 266 -10.62 -4.95 11.08
C GLY A 266 -10.52 -6.41 10.63
N ALA A 267 -10.05 -7.29 11.52
CA ALA A 267 -10.36 -8.70 11.38
C ALA A 267 -11.90 -8.82 11.37
N GLU A 268 -12.48 -9.22 10.25
CA GLU A 268 -13.91 -9.52 10.18
C GLU A 268 -14.23 -10.50 11.32
N LYS A 269 -15.20 -10.14 12.17
CA LYS A 269 -15.79 -11.13 13.08
C LYS A 269 -16.50 -12.15 12.19
N SER A 270 -15.87 -13.31 12.03
CA SER A 270 -16.49 -14.49 11.45
C SER A 270 -17.90 -14.67 12.05
N PRO A 271 -18.96 -14.80 11.22
CA PRO A 271 -20.31 -15.01 11.71
C PRO A 271 -20.46 -16.32 12.49
#